data_AF-A0A0F5BUU9-F1
#
_entry.id   AF-A0A0F5BUU9-F1
#
_cell.length_a   1.000
_cell.length_b   1.000
_cell.length_c   1.000
_cell.angle_alpha   90.00
_cell.angle_beta   90.00
_cell.angle_gamma   90.00
#
_symmetry.space_group_name_H-M   'P 1'
#
loop_
_entity.id
_entity.type
_entity.pdbx_description
1 polymer ?
#
loop_
_entity_poly.entity_id
_entity_poly.type
_entity_poly.pdbx_seq_one_letter_code
_entity_poly.pdbx_strand_id
1 'polypeptide(L)' 'MTNPTLKPVLLSREQIAALREIQEQERSKSPLNIAPTIHVIARQLMDQALAQLHGAA' A
#
# COMPACT_ATOMS: atom_id res chain seq x y z
N MET A 1 -2.68 15.95 5.88
CA MET A 1 -3.31 16.64 4.73
C MET A 1 -4.13 15.61 3.96
N THR A 2 -5.45 15.80 3.87
CA THR A 2 -6.34 14.94 3.10
C THR A 2 -6.19 15.27 1.62
N ASN A 3 -5.81 14.28 0.79
CA ASN A 3 -5.80 14.45 -0.65
C ASN A 3 -7.26 14.40 -1.15
N PRO A 4 -7.80 15.47 -1.76
CA PRO A 4 -9.21 15.56 -2.12
C PRO A 4 -9.67 14.51 -3.15
N THR A 5 -8.74 13.83 -3.82
CA THR A 5 -9.06 12.78 -4.80
C THR A 5 -9.19 11.38 -4.18
N LEU A 6 -8.86 11.21 -2.89
CA LEU A 6 -8.83 9.92 -2.24
C LEU A 6 -10.03 9.74 -1.29
N LYS A 7 -10.70 8.59 -1.39
CA LYS A 7 -11.72 8.18 -0.43
C LYS A 7 -11.11 7.19 0.57
N PRO A 8 -11.39 7.33 1.88
CA PRO A 8 -10.92 6.37 2.88
C PRO A 8 -11.66 5.04 2.76
N VAL A 9 -10.91 3.95 2.94
CA VAL A 9 -11.44 2.58 3.02
C VAL A 9 -11.00 1.99 4.35
N LEU A 10 -11.93 1.35 5.07
CA LEU A 10 -11.62 0.67 6.32
C LEU A 10 -10.93 -0.66 6.02
N LEU A 11 -9.84 -0.92 6.75
CA LEU A 11 -9.09 -2.17 6.69
C LEU A 11 -9.13 -2.84 8.06
N SER A 12 -9.06 -4.17 8.08
CA SER A 12 -8.93 -4.93 9.31
C SER A 12 -7.58 -4.66 9.98
N ARG A 13 -7.48 -4.96 11.28
CA ARG A 13 -6.21 -4.83 12.02
C ARG A 13 -5.10 -5.70 11.41
N GLU A 14 -5.44 -6.90 10.98
CA GLU A 14 -4.54 -7.86 10.34
C GLU A 14 -4.03 -7.33 9.00
N GLN A 15 -4.90 -6.73 8.18
CA GLN A 15 -4.51 -6.08 6.94
C GLN A 15 -3.54 -4.92 7.18
N ILE A 16 -3.78 -4.10 8.22
CA ILE A 16 -2.86 -3.03 8.62
C ILE A 16 -1.51 -3.60 9.09
N ALA A 17 -1.50 -4.71 9.82
CA ALA A 17 -0.26 -5.37 10.25
C ALA A 17 0.55 -5.85 9.05
N ALA A 18 -0.08 -6.54 8.09
CA ALA A 18 0.57 -6.98 6.86
C ALA A 18 1.16 -5.81 6.05
N LEU A 19 0.45 -4.68 5.95
CA LEU A 19 0.96 -3.48 5.28
C LEU A 19 2.20 -2.89 5.98
N ARG A 20 2.29 -3.00 7.31
CA ARG A 20 3.47 -2.56 8.07
C ARG A 20 4.67 -3.45 7.84
N GLU A 21 4.48 -4.76 7.77
CA GLU A 21 5.55 -5.70 7.43
C GLU A 21 6.12 -5.40 6.04
N ILE A 22 5.26 -5.13 5.06
CA ILE A 22 5.70 -4.71 3.71
C ILE A 22 6.49 -3.40 3.78
N GLN A 23 5.99 -2.40 4.52
CA GLN A 23 6.69 -1.13 4.69
C GLN A 23 8.11 -1.31 5.25
N GLU A 24 8.27 -2.21 6.23
CA GLU A 24 9.57 -2.47 6.86
C GLU A 24 10.53 -3.20 5.91
N GLN A 25 10.01 -4.12 5.10
CA GLN A 25 10.78 -4.77 4.04
C GLN A 25 11.27 -3.75 3.00
N GLU A 26 10.43 -2.81 2.58
CA GLU A 26 10.81 -1.75 1.64
C GLU A 26 11.83 -0.78 2.24
N ARG A 27 11.69 -0.46 3.54
CA ARG A 27 12.67 0.35 4.28
C ARG A 27 14.06 -0.28 4.23
N SER A 28 14.12 -1.59 4.49
CA SER A 28 15.36 -2.37 4.53
C SER A 28 16.06 -2.48 3.17
N LYS A 29 15.30 -2.36 2.07
CA LYS A 29 15.84 -2.37 0.69
C LYS A 29 16.39 -1.02 0.26
N SER A 30 16.08 0.05 0.98
CA SER A 30 16.46 1.41 0.60
C SER A 30 17.83 1.78 1.17
N PRO A 31 18.80 2.21 0.34
CA PRO A 31 20.09 2.70 0.82
C PRO A 31 19.98 3.95 1.72
N LEU A 32 18.86 4.67 1.62
CA LEU A 32 18.55 5.87 2.39
C LEU A 32 17.53 5.61 3.50
N ASN A 33 17.19 4.33 3.75
CA ASN A 33 16.22 3.92 4.76
C ASN A 33 14.83 4.57 4.61
N ILE A 34 14.47 4.91 3.36
CA ILE A 34 13.17 5.49 3.00
C ILE A 34 12.21 4.38 2.54
N ALA A 35 10.97 4.45 3.01
CA ALA A 35 9.91 3.53 2.63
C ALA A 35 8.66 4.30 2.20
N PRO A 36 7.86 3.77 1.25
CA PRO A 36 6.55 4.32 0.95
C PRO A 36 5.65 4.28 2.18
N THR A 37 4.69 5.20 2.26
CA THR A 37 3.71 5.20 3.35
C THR A 37 2.73 4.05 3.21
N ILE A 38 2.13 3.61 4.32
CA ILE A 38 1.09 2.56 4.34
C ILE A 38 -0.02 2.82 3.31
N HIS A 39 -0.47 4.06 3.14
CA HIS A 39 -1.53 4.41 2.18
C HIS A 39 -1.09 4.28 0.71
N VAL A 40 0.21 4.45 0.43
CA VAL A 40 0.77 4.25 -0.91
C VAL A 40 0.84 2.76 -1.21
N ILE A 41 1.36 1.97 -0.27
CA ILE A 41 1.45 0.51 -0.39
C ILE A 41 0.05 -0.09 -0.60
N ALA A 42 -0.92 0.28 0.25
CA ALA A 42 -2.29 -0.22 0.16
C ALA A 42 -2.93 0.08 -1.21
N ARG A 43 -2.68 1.26 -1.77
CA ARG A 43 -3.21 1.64 -3.09
C ARG A 43 -2.58 0.81 -4.20
N GLN A 44 -1.25 0.70 -4.22
CA GLN A 44 -0.54 -0.08 -5.24
C GLN A 44 -0.99 -1.53 -5.24
N LEU A 45 -1.14 -2.14 -4.07
CA LEU A 45 -1.67 -3.50 -3.94
C LEU A 45 -3.10 -3.61 -4.47
N MET A 46 -3.97 -2.63 -4.18
CA MET A 46 -5.32 -2.63 -4.73
C MET A 46 -5.34 -2.44 -6.24
N ASP A 47 -4.53 -1.53 -6.79
CA ASP A 47 -4.43 -1.30 -8.22
C ASP A 47 -3.99 -2.60 -8.92
N GLN A 48 -2.99 -3.31 -8.38
CA GLN A 48 -2.53 -4.59 -8.89
C GLN A 48 -3.60 -5.69 -8.80
N ALA A 49 -4.32 -5.79 -7.69
CA ALA A 49 -5.37 -6.77 -7.52
C ALA A 49 -6.54 -6.52 -8.48
N LEU A 50 -6.94 -5.25 -8.63
CA LEU A 50 -8.00 -4.86 -9.55
C LEU A 50 -7.58 -5.06 -11.01
N ALA A 51 -6.32 -4.76 -11.38
CA ALA A 51 -5.82 -5.02 -12.73
C ALA A 51 -5.86 -6.52 -13.08
N GLN A 52 -5.44 -7.38 -12.15
CA GLN A 52 -5.51 -8.84 -12.30
C GLN A 52 -6.95 -9.34 -12.44
N LEU A 53 -7.89 -8.80 -11.67
CA LEU A 53 -9.31 -9.20 -11.74
C LEU A 53 -10.00 -8.74 -13.02
N HIS A 54 -9.61 -7.59 -13.56
CA HIS A 54 -10.23 -7.02 -14.77
C HIS A 54 -9.48 -7.36 -16.08
N GLY A 55 -8.44 -8.21 -16.01
CA GLY A 55 -7.73 -8.69 -17.20
C GLY A 55 -6.93 -7.64 -17.95
N ALA A 56 -6.52 -6.56 -17.29
CA ALA A 56 -5.58 -5.60 -17.84
C ALA A 56 -4.15 -6.04 -17.46
N ALA A 57 -3.63 -7.03 -18.18
CA ALA A 57 -2.21 -7.37 -18.20
C ALA A 57 -1.50 -6.56 -19.28
#